data_AF-A0A976KCY4-F1
#
_entry.id   AF-A0A976KCY4-F1
#
_cell.length_a   1.000
_cell.length_b   1.000
_cell.length_c   1.000
_cell.angle_alpha   90.00
_cell.angle_beta   90.00
_cell.angle_gamma   90.00
#
_symmetry.space_group_name_H-M   'P 1'
#
loop_
_entity.id
_entity.type
_entity.pdbx_description
1 polymer ?
#
loop_
_entity_poly.entity_id
_entity_poly.type
_entity_poly.pdbx_seq_one_letter_code
_entity_poly.pdbx_strand_id
1 'polypeptide(L)'
;MTARLAGLGETARFFLKMGLVAFGGPSAHIAMLEDEVVARRRWMSREHFLDLVGATNLIPGPNSTEMMMHVGYERHGWAGLVTAGSLFVLPAALISGFGAWLYVRYGSLPELSPLLFGIKPAILVVILAAVWRLGKSAIKGPPYVVIGAVVAVAVL
;
A
#
# COMPACT_ATOMS: atom_id res chain seq x y z
N MET A 1 5.63 -27.34 9.49
CA MET A 1 5.29 -27.33 8.06
C MET A 1 6.42 -26.67 7.27
N THR A 2 7.40 -27.44 6.82
CA THR A 2 8.50 -26.95 5.96
C THR A 2 8.01 -26.91 4.51
N ALA A 3 7.26 -25.86 4.17
CA ALA A 3 7.09 -25.51 2.75
C ALA A 3 8.48 -25.26 2.18
N ARG A 4 8.86 -25.94 1.09
CA ARG A 4 10.11 -25.68 0.35
C ARG A 4 10.32 -24.18 0.29
N LEU A 5 11.43 -23.69 0.83
CA LEU A 5 11.77 -22.27 0.75
C LEU A 5 11.91 -21.95 -0.74
N ALA A 6 10.87 -21.32 -1.29
CA ALA A 6 10.92 -20.64 -2.56
C ALA A 6 12.23 -19.85 -2.63
N GLY A 7 12.95 -19.93 -3.74
CA GLY A 7 14.20 -19.19 -3.89
C GLY A 7 13.97 -17.69 -3.72
N LEU A 8 15.00 -16.94 -3.30
CA LEU A 8 14.89 -15.49 -3.08
C LEU A 8 14.27 -14.76 -4.29
N GLY A 9 14.56 -15.21 -5.51
CA GLY A 9 13.97 -14.64 -6.74
C GLY A 9 12.45 -14.81 -6.87
N GLU A 10 11.88 -15.92 -6.38
CA GLU A 10 10.42 -16.11 -6.38
C GLU A 10 9.76 -15.19 -5.35
N THR A 11 10.36 -15.07 -4.17
CA THR A 11 9.91 -14.15 -3.12
C THR A 11 10.08 -12.68 -3.54
N ALA A 12 11.14 -12.35 -4.26
CA ALA A 12 11.34 -11.03 -4.86
C ALA A 12 10.22 -10.71 -5.87
N ARG A 13 9.88 -11.65 -6.76
CA ARG A 13 8.77 -11.47 -7.71
C ARG A 13 7.43 -11.27 -7.00
N PHE A 14 7.22 -11.98 -5.89
CA PHE A 14 6.04 -11.78 -5.04
C PHE A 14 5.98 -10.36 -4.49
N PHE A 15 7.03 -9.87 -3.83
CA PHE A 15 7.03 -8.53 -3.24
C PHE A 15 6.97 -7.41 -4.29
N LEU A 16 7.61 -7.61 -5.46
CA LEU A 16 7.48 -6.70 -6.58
C LEU A 16 6.04 -6.63 -7.10
N LYS A 17 5.36 -7.77 -7.24
CA LYS A 17 3.94 -7.82 -7.59
C LYS A 17 3.12 -7.05 -6.55
N MET A 18 3.37 -7.29 -5.26
CA MET A 18 2.67 -6.57 -4.18
C MET A 18 2.92 -5.06 -4.28
N GLY A 19 4.14 -4.60 -4.52
CA GLY A 19 4.43 -3.17 -4.72
C GLY A 19 3.75 -2.54 -5.94
N LEU A 20 3.40 -3.34 -6.96
CA LEU A 20 2.71 -2.87 -8.16
C LEU A 20 1.18 -2.88 -8.04
N VAL A 21 0.62 -3.80 -7.24
CA VAL A 21 -0.84 -4.03 -7.18
C VAL A 21 -1.47 -3.68 -5.84
N ALA A 22 -0.68 -3.43 -4.79
CA ALA A 22 -1.20 -3.03 -3.50
C ALA A 22 -1.73 -1.60 -3.58
N PHE A 23 -3.06 -1.50 -3.54
CA PHE A 23 -3.78 -0.23 -3.45
C PHE A 23 -4.85 -0.32 -2.38
N GLY A 24 -5.18 0.82 -1.77
CA GLY A 24 -6.27 0.92 -0.82
C GLY A 24 -5.87 1.13 0.64
N GLY A 25 -4.58 1.39 0.88
CA GLY A 25 -4.07 1.77 2.19
C GLY A 25 -3.72 0.57 3.07
N PRO A 26 -3.25 0.82 4.31
CA PRO A 26 -2.65 -0.22 5.15
C PRO A 26 -3.56 -1.43 5.38
N SER A 27 -4.85 -1.21 5.68
CA SER A 27 -5.80 -2.29 5.92
C SER A 27 -6.02 -3.17 4.68
N ALA A 28 -6.10 -2.58 3.49
CA ALA A 28 -6.23 -3.34 2.24
C ALA A 28 -4.95 -4.13 1.95
N HIS A 29 -3.78 -3.52 2.15
CA HIS A 29 -2.49 -4.17 1.94
C HIS A 29 -2.28 -5.36 2.88
N ILE A 30 -2.63 -5.20 4.17
CA ILE A 30 -2.55 -6.27 5.18
C ILE A 30 -3.52 -7.40 4.83
N ALA A 31 -4.77 -7.10 4.44
CA ALA A 31 -5.73 -8.13 4.03
C ALA A 31 -5.26 -8.90 2.78
N MET A 32 -4.71 -8.20 1.77
CA MET A 32 -4.13 -8.85 0.59
C MET A 32 -2.92 -9.72 0.95
N LEU A 33 -2.10 -9.27 1.89
CA LEU A 33 -0.95 -10.02 2.38
C LEU A 33 -1.38 -11.27 3.16
N GLU A 34 -2.41 -11.18 4.01
CA GLU A 34 -2.99 -12.33 4.72
C GLU A 34 -3.49 -13.40 3.72
N ASP A 35 -4.25 -12.99 2.69
CA ASP A 35 -4.74 -13.92 1.66
C ASP A 35 -3.58 -14.64 0.94
N GLU A 36 -2.56 -13.91 0.52
CA GLU A 36 -1.43 -14.50 -0.20
C GLU A 36 -0.53 -15.36 0.71
N VAL A 37 -0.15 -14.86 1.87
CA VAL A 37 0.90 -15.46 2.71
C VAL A 37 0.33 -16.53 3.64
N VAL A 38 -0.89 -16.36 4.14
CA VAL A 38 -1.55 -17.33 5.04
C VAL A 38 -2.41 -18.30 4.24
N ALA A 39 -3.38 -17.79 3.46
CA ALA A 39 -4.38 -18.66 2.84
C ALA A 39 -3.85 -19.42 1.61
N ARG A 40 -3.23 -18.71 0.65
CA ARG A 40 -2.76 -19.31 -0.61
C ARG A 40 -1.44 -20.04 -0.45
N ARG A 41 -0.41 -19.34 0.02
CA ARG A 41 0.97 -19.85 0.05
C ARG A 41 1.31 -20.61 1.32
N ARG A 42 0.55 -20.40 2.40
CA ARG A 42 0.75 -21.05 3.72
C ARG A 42 2.19 -20.91 4.22
N TRP A 43 2.76 -19.72 4.05
CA TRP A 43 4.11 -19.39 4.50
C TRP A 43 4.18 -19.22 6.03
N MET A 44 3.08 -18.83 6.67
CA MET A 44 2.95 -18.74 8.12
C MET A 44 1.52 -19.06 8.56
N SER A 45 1.35 -19.36 9.85
CA SER A 45 0.02 -19.51 10.44
C SER A 45 -0.67 -18.15 10.55
N ARG A 46 -2.00 -18.18 10.69
CA ARG A 46 -2.79 -16.97 10.92
C ARG A 46 -2.43 -16.31 12.26
N GLU A 47 -2.19 -17.10 13.29
CA GLU A 47 -1.78 -16.61 14.62
C GLU A 47 -0.47 -15.81 14.52
N HIS A 48 0.56 -16.39 13.88
CA HIS A 48 1.84 -15.71 13.69
C HIS A 48 1.70 -14.43 12.85
N PHE A 49 0.85 -14.46 11.82
CA PHE A 49 0.56 -13.26 11.03
C PHE A 49 -0.08 -12.16 11.89
N LEU A 50 -1.02 -12.51 12.78
CA LEU A 50 -1.65 -11.56 13.69
C LEU A 50 -0.69 -11.02 14.74
N ASP A 51 0.26 -11.83 15.21
CA ASP A 51 1.33 -11.36 16.11
C ASP A 51 2.21 -10.30 15.42
N LEU A 52 2.55 -10.50 14.15
CA LEU A 52 3.27 -9.49 13.35
C LEU A 52 2.44 -8.22 13.11
N VAL A 53 1.14 -8.37 12.87
CA VAL A 53 0.23 -7.20 12.80
C VAL A 53 0.23 -6.46 14.13
N GLY A 54 0.18 -7.17 15.26
CA GLY A 54 0.31 -6.57 16.59
C GLY A 54 1.61 -5.81 16.75
N ALA A 55 2.75 -6.43 16.42
CA ALA A 55 4.07 -5.84 16.51
C ALA A 55 4.22 -4.57 15.67
N THR A 56 3.75 -4.58 14.42
CA THR A 56 3.82 -3.41 13.52
C THR A 56 2.90 -2.27 13.96
N ASN A 57 1.82 -2.54 14.70
CA ASN A 57 1.01 -1.46 15.29
C ASN A 57 1.66 -0.80 16.52
N LEU A 58 2.71 -1.40 17.11
CA LEU A 58 3.40 -0.84 18.28
C LEU A 58 4.54 0.11 17.92
N ILE A 59 5.07 0.01 16.70
CA ILE A 59 6.17 0.83 16.22
C ILE A 59 5.68 1.95 15.29
N PRO A 60 6.31 3.13 15.31
CA PRO A 60 5.93 4.21 14.42
C PRO A 60 6.41 3.90 12.99
N GLY A 61 5.47 3.73 12.07
CA GLY A 61 5.80 3.55 10.67
C GLY A 61 4.60 3.19 9.80
N PRO A 62 4.81 3.00 8.49
CA PRO A 62 3.78 2.50 7.60
C PRO A 62 3.63 0.98 7.79
N ASN A 63 2.64 0.56 8.58
CA ASN A 63 2.42 -0.85 8.95
C ASN A 63 2.39 -1.80 7.73
N SER A 64 1.89 -1.35 6.57
CA SER A 64 1.89 -2.17 5.36
C SER A 64 3.30 -2.55 4.87
N THR A 65 4.24 -1.61 4.95
CA THR A 65 5.62 -1.83 4.51
C THR A 65 6.36 -2.70 5.52
N GLU A 66 6.15 -2.43 6.81
CA GLU A 66 6.75 -3.22 7.89
C GLU A 66 6.27 -4.68 7.83
N MET A 67 4.98 -4.92 7.57
CA MET A 67 4.46 -6.26 7.36
C MET A 67 5.13 -6.97 6.19
N MET A 68 5.36 -6.28 5.05
CA MET A 68 6.11 -6.87 3.92
C MET A 68 7.54 -7.23 4.34
N MET A 69 8.22 -6.33 5.07
CA MET A 69 9.57 -6.53 5.58
C MET A 69 9.66 -7.71 6.55
N HIS A 70 8.73 -7.84 7.50
CA HIS A 70 8.66 -8.97 8.43
C HIS A 70 8.37 -10.29 7.73
N VAL A 71 7.41 -10.33 6.81
CA VAL A 71 7.18 -11.52 5.98
C VAL A 71 8.44 -11.85 5.17
N GLY A 72 9.14 -10.86 4.62
CA GLY A 72 10.41 -11.07 3.94
C GLY A 72 11.48 -11.68 4.86
N TYR A 73 11.58 -11.16 6.08
CA TYR A 73 12.50 -11.66 7.10
C TYR A 73 12.23 -13.13 7.47
N GLU A 74 10.97 -13.51 7.66
CA GLU A 74 10.57 -14.90 7.93
C GLU A 74 10.95 -15.86 6.79
N ARG A 75 11.04 -15.37 5.56
CA ARG A 75 11.35 -16.19 4.37
C ARG A 75 12.85 -16.34 4.13
N HIS A 76 13.62 -15.26 4.26
CA HIS A 76 15.04 -15.24 3.86
C HIS A 76 15.92 -14.36 4.78
N GLY A 77 15.51 -14.13 6.03
CA GLY A 77 16.23 -13.30 6.99
C GLY A 77 16.43 -11.86 6.48
N TRP A 78 17.57 -11.27 6.80
CA TRP A 78 17.91 -9.90 6.39
C TRP A 78 17.82 -9.65 4.87
N ALA A 79 18.22 -10.64 4.06
CA ALA A 79 18.11 -10.52 2.61
C ALA A 79 16.65 -10.39 2.16
N GLY A 80 15.75 -11.19 2.76
CA GLY A 80 14.33 -11.12 2.50
C GLY A 80 13.71 -9.81 2.99
N LEU A 81 14.12 -9.32 4.17
CA LEU A 81 13.66 -8.04 4.72
C LEU A 81 13.94 -6.87 3.79
N VAL A 82 15.20 -6.73 3.36
CA VAL A 82 15.63 -5.64 2.48
C VAL A 82 14.96 -5.77 1.11
N THR A 83 14.88 -6.99 0.57
CA THR A 83 14.24 -7.26 -0.72
C THR A 83 12.75 -6.92 -0.68
N ALA A 84 12.04 -7.33 0.36
CA ALA A 84 10.61 -7.10 0.51
C ALA A 84 10.29 -5.61 0.63
N GLY A 85 10.98 -4.91 1.54
CA GLY A 85 10.81 -3.47 1.73
C GLY A 85 11.11 -2.68 0.46
N SER A 86 12.23 -3.00 -0.21
CA SER A 86 12.64 -2.31 -1.44
C SER A 86 11.65 -2.57 -2.57
N LEU A 87 11.31 -3.83 -2.86
CA LEU A 87 10.44 -4.15 -3.99
C LEU A 87 8.97 -3.77 -3.78
N PHE A 88 8.56 -3.56 -2.52
CA PHE A 88 7.26 -2.99 -2.21
C PHE A 88 7.20 -1.49 -2.46
N VAL A 89 8.25 -0.72 -2.10
CA VAL A 89 8.25 0.75 -2.16
C VAL A 89 8.78 1.30 -3.49
N LEU A 90 9.84 0.68 -4.03
CA LEU A 90 10.58 1.16 -5.20
C LEU A 90 9.69 1.35 -6.44
N PRO A 91 8.73 0.48 -6.79
CA PRO A 91 7.90 0.68 -7.97
C PRO A 91 7.09 1.99 -7.90
N ALA A 92 6.45 2.25 -6.77
CA ALA A 92 5.68 3.46 -6.55
C ALA A 92 6.57 4.71 -6.55
N ALA A 93 7.75 4.64 -5.94
CA ALA A 93 8.72 5.73 -5.93
C ALA A 93 9.24 6.06 -7.33
N LEU A 94 9.54 5.04 -8.14
CA LEU A 94 10.01 5.21 -9.52
C LEU A 94 8.93 5.79 -10.44
N ILE A 95 7.70 5.28 -10.36
CA ILE A 95 6.57 5.81 -11.15
C ILE A 95 6.32 7.26 -10.79
N SER A 96 6.28 7.58 -9.49
CA SER A 96 6.04 8.94 -9.01
C SER A 96 7.18 9.88 -9.39
N GLY A 97 8.42 9.46 -9.21
CA GLY A 97 9.61 10.23 -9.56
C GLY A 97 9.71 10.48 -11.06
N PHE A 98 9.40 9.47 -11.89
CA PHE A 98 9.36 9.63 -13.33
C PHE A 98 8.26 10.60 -13.77
N GLY A 99 7.06 10.49 -13.20
CA GLY A 99 5.96 11.44 -13.45
C GLY A 99 6.31 12.87 -13.03
N ALA A 100 6.96 13.04 -11.88
CA ALA A 100 7.44 14.34 -11.41
C ALA A 100 8.51 14.93 -12.34
N TRP A 101 9.47 14.10 -12.78
CA TRP A 101 10.50 14.53 -13.74
C TRP A 101 9.89 14.98 -15.07
N LEU A 102 8.94 14.21 -15.62
CA LEU A 102 8.21 14.59 -16.83
C LEU A 102 7.46 15.92 -16.66
N TYR A 103 6.78 16.09 -15.52
CA TYR A 103 6.05 17.32 -15.22
C TYR A 103 6.97 18.53 -15.13
N VAL A 104 8.09 18.43 -14.43
CA VAL A 104 9.06 19.54 -14.32
C VAL A 104 9.67 19.87 -15.68
N ARG A 105 9.96 18.87 -16.51
CA ARG A 105 10.63 19.07 -17.80
C ARG A 105 9.70 19.59 -18.90
N TYR A 106 8.46 19.11 -18.93
CA TYR A 106 7.55 19.31 -20.06
C TYR A 106 6.21 19.96 -19.67
N GLY A 107 5.90 20.11 -18.38
CA GLY A 107 4.57 20.54 -17.92
C GLY A 107 4.17 21.97 -18.29
N SER A 108 5.12 22.81 -18.73
CA SER A 108 4.87 24.16 -19.25
C SER A 108 4.61 24.22 -20.76
N LEU A 109 4.75 23.11 -21.49
CA LEU A 109 4.50 23.06 -22.92
C LEU A 109 2.99 23.24 -23.20
N PRO A 110 2.59 24.23 -24.03
CA PRO A 110 1.18 24.48 -24.36
C PRO A 110 0.46 23.24 -24.92
N GLU A 111 1.18 22.39 -25.66
CA GLU A 111 0.66 21.16 -26.26
C GLU A 111 0.23 20.12 -25.20
N LEU A 112 0.84 20.14 -24.01
CA LEU A 112 0.52 19.23 -22.91
C LEU A 112 -0.55 19.79 -21.96
N SER A 113 -0.92 21.07 -22.10
CA SER A 113 -1.94 21.72 -21.27
C SER A 113 -3.28 20.96 -21.26
N PRO A 114 -3.85 20.50 -22.40
CA PRO A 114 -5.10 19.75 -22.40
C PRO A 114 -5.00 18.41 -21.66
N LEU A 115 -3.87 17.72 -21.79
CA LEU A 115 -3.62 16.45 -21.09
C LEU A 115 -3.55 16.68 -19.57
N LEU A 116 -2.75 17.65 -19.12
CA LEU A 116 -2.62 17.99 -17.70
C LEU A 116 -3.94 18.48 -17.10
N PHE A 117 -4.73 19.23 -17.89
CA PHE A 117 -6.07 19.63 -17.48
C PHE A 117 -6.98 18.42 -17.29
N GLY A 118 -6.94 17.43 -18.20
CA GLY A 118 -7.70 16.18 -18.09
C GLY A 118 -7.29 15.28 -16.92
N ILE A 119 -6.04 15.35 -16.47
CA ILE A 119 -5.56 14.59 -15.30
C ILE A 119 -6.23 15.10 -14.00
N LYS A 120 -6.47 16.40 -13.86
CA LYS A 120 -7.08 16.98 -12.64
C LYS A 120 -8.44 16.35 -12.27
N PRO A 121 -9.45 16.29 -13.15
CA PRO A 121 -10.73 15.65 -12.83
C PRO A 121 -10.58 14.13 -12.63
N ALA A 122 -9.65 13.47 -13.33
CA ALA A 122 -9.37 12.05 -13.09
C ALA A 122 -8.86 11.80 -11.66
N ILE A 123 -7.92 12.62 -11.20
CA ILE A 123 -7.43 12.58 -9.80
C ILE A 123 -8.58 12.85 -8.82
N LEU A 124 -9.44 13.84 -9.10
CA LEU A 124 -10.58 14.17 -8.25
C LEU A 124 -11.51 12.95 -8.07
N VAL A 125 -11.83 12.23 -9.15
CA VAL A 125 -12.65 11.01 -9.09
C VAL A 125 -11.99 9.93 -8.24
N VAL A 126 -10.67 9.72 -8.37
CA VAL A 126 -9.94 8.74 -7.56
C VAL A 126 -9.95 9.11 -6.07
N ILE A 127 -9.75 10.40 -5.74
CA ILE A 127 -9.82 10.89 -4.36
C ILE A 127 -11.23 10.69 -3.80
N LEU A 128 -12.27 11.09 -4.54
CA LEU A 128 -13.66 10.90 -4.12
C LEU A 128 -13.99 9.42 -3.91
N ALA A 129 -13.53 8.52 -4.79
CA ALA A 129 -13.71 7.08 -4.62
C ALA A 129 -12.99 6.55 -3.37
N ALA A 130 -11.78 7.04 -3.08
CA ALA A 130 -11.03 6.68 -1.87
C ALA A 130 -11.75 7.17 -0.60
N VAL A 131 -12.20 8.42 -0.58
CA VAL A 131 -12.98 9.01 0.51
C VAL A 131 -14.28 8.23 0.72
N TRP A 132 -14.99 7.89 -0.36
CA TRP A 132 -16.22 7.11 -0.28
C TRP A 132 -16.00 5.72 0.32
N ARG A 133 -14.95 5.01 -0.13
CA ARG A 133 -14.61 3.68 0.39
C ARG A 133 -14.21 3.74 1.86
N LEU A 134 -13.35 4.68 2.24
CA LEU A 134 -12.93 4.86 3.64
C LEU A 134 -14.09 5.32 4.52
N GLY A 135 -14.93 6.22 4.02
CA GLY A 135 -16.13 6.72 4.69
C GLY A 135 -17.10 5.61 5.03
N LYS A 136 -17.34 4.66 4.10
CA LYS A 136 -18.16 3.47 4.38
C LYS A 136 -17.61 2.60 5.51
N SER A 137 -16.29 2.50 5.63
CA SER A 137 -15.65 1.73 6.71
C SER A 137 -15.68 2.47 8.06
N ALA A 138 -15.61 3.81 8.02
CA ALA A 138 -15.54 4.67 9.21
C ALA A 138 -16.92 5.04 9.79
N ILE A 139 -17.92 5.29 8.94
CA ILE A 139 -19.26 5.74 9.37
C ILE A 139 -20.08 4.54 9.82
N LYS A 140 -20.08 4.29 11.14
CA LYS A 140 -20.82 3.18 11.78
C LYS A 140 -22.19 3.62 12.34
N GLY A 141 -22.57 4.88 12.15
CA GLY A 141 -23.80 5.47 12.67
C GLY A 141 -23.83 7.01 12.59
N PRO A 142 -24.94 7.66 13.00
CA PRO A 142 -25.14 9.11 12.87
C PRO A 142 -24.07 9.99 13.54
N PRO A 143 -23.54 9.67 14.75
CA PRO A 143 -22.52 10.49 15.40
C PRO A 143 -21.23 10.62 14.58
N TYR A 144 -20.84 9.55 13.88
CA TYR A 144 -19.63 9.54 13.06
C TYR A 144 -19.75 10.46 11.83
N VAL A 145 -20.96 10.66 11.32
CA VAL A 145 -21.23 11.62 10.24
C VAL A 145 -21.05 13.05 10.73
N VAL A 146 -21.59 13.37 11.91
CA VAL A 146 -21.46 14.71 12.51
C VAL A 146 -19.99 15.03 12.79
N ILE A 147 -19.27 14.11 13.42
CA ILE A 147 -17.83 14.27 13.67
C ILE A 147 -17.06 14.44 12.35
N GLY A 148 -17.34 13.61 11.35
CA GLY A 148 -16.72 13.72 10.04
C GLY A 148 -16.98 15.07 9.36
N ALA A 149 -18.20 15.59 9.44
CA ALA A 149 -18.57 16.90 8.89
C ALA A 149 -17.87 18.04 9.63
N VAL A 150 -17.81 18.01 10.96
CA VAL A 150 -17.10 19.02 11.77
C VAL A 150 -15.61 19.05 11.42
N VAL A 151 -14.97 17.88 11.33
CA VAL A 151 -13.55 17.78 10.95
C VAL A 151 -13.33 18.30 9.53
N ALA A 152 -14.20 17.96 8.58
CA ALA A 152 -14.10 18.45 7.22
C ALA A 152 -14.19 19.98 7.13
N VAL A 153 -15.11 20.59 7.87
CA VAL A 153 -15.23 22.06 7.93
C VAL A 153 -14.05 22.71 8.66
N ALA A 154 -13.48 22.07 9.67
CA ALA A 154 -12.35 22.62 10.42
C ALA A 154 -11.01 22.54 9.66
N VAL A 155 -10.88 21.64 8.68
CA VAL A 155 -9.64 21.41 7.91
C VAL A 155 -9.62 22.15 6.56
N LEU A 156 -10.78 22.52 6.03
CA LEU A 156 -10.94 23.34 4.81
C LEU A 156 -10.79 24.83 5.11
#